data_AF-A0A6B8TCN0-F1
#
_entry.id   AF-A0A6B8TCN0-F1
#
_cell.length_a   1.000
_cell.length_b   1.000
_cell.length_c   1.000
_cell.angle_alpha   90.00
_cell.angle_beta   90.00
_cell.angle_gamma   90.00
#
_symmetry.space_group_name_H-M   'P 1'
#
loop_
_entity.id
_entity.type
_entity.pdbx_description
1 polymer ?
#
loop_
_entity_poly.entity_id
_entity_poly.type
_entity_poly.pdbx_seq_one_letter_code
_entity_poly.pdbx_strand_id
1 'polypeptide(L)' 'MSTKEKQINNHPMVKKPLRKTSHYTVLEVDTSLDKYLNAPIFTKKLARVNEKLEKVGLPKTIVN' A
#
# COMPACT_ATOMS: atom_id res chain seq x y z
N MET A 1 10.58 -42.59 -28.72
CA MET A 1 10.06 -42.06 -27.45
C MET A 1 10.43 -40.59 -27.36
N SER A 2 9.48 -39.67 -27.53
CA SER A 2 9.74 -38.22 -27.44
C SER A 2 9.15 -37.69 -26.13
N THR A 3 10.01 -37.42 -25.16
CA THR A 3 9.64 -36.75 -23.92
C THR A 3 9.75 -35.24 -24.14
N LYS A 4 8.69 -34.64 -24.65
CA LYS A 4 8.54 -33.18 -24.60
C LYS A 4 8.15 -32.81 -23.17
N GLU A 5 9.13 -32.39 -22.38
CA GLU A 5 8.87 -31.76 -21.09
C GLU A 5 7.97 -30.54 -21.30
N LYS A 6 6.81 -30.56 -20.67
CA LYS A 6 5.82 -29.50 -20.72
C LYS A 6 6.40 -28.33 -19.91
N GLN A 7 6.96 -27.32 -20.58
CA GLN A 7 7.36 -26.08 -19.92
C GLN A 7 6.13 -25.47 -19.24
N ILE A 8 6.09 -25.52 -17.92
CA ILE A 8 5.09 -24.82 -17.12
C ILE A 8 5.48 -23.35 -17.18
N ASN A 9 4.82 -22.59 -18.05
CA ASN A 9 4.86 -21.14 -18.00
C ASN A 9 4.25 -20.72 -16.67
N ASN A 10 5.09 -20.34 -15.71
CA ASN A 10 4.67 -19.69 -14.49
C ASN A 10 4.07 -18.34 -14.89
N HIS A 11 2.77 -18.31 -15.18
CA HIS A 11 2.05 -17.05 -15.27
C HIS A 11 2.28 -16.30 -13.96
N PRO A 12 2.77 -15.04 -13.99
CA PRO A 12 2.93 -14.27 -12.77
C PRO A 12 1.55 -14.18 -12.12
N MET A 13 1.44 -14.73 -10.92
CA MET A 13 0.21 -14.72 -10.14
C MET A 13 -0.24 -13.26 -10.05
N VAL A 14 -1.35 -12.93 -10.71
CA VAL A 14 -1.84 -11.55 -10.78
C VAL A 14 -2.12 -11.09 -9.36
N LYS A 15 -1.29 -10.17 -8.86
CA LYS A 15 -1.42 -9.64 -7.50
C LYS A 15 -2.78 -8.97 -7.37
N LYS A 16 -3.54 -9.34 -6.34
CA LYS A 16 -4.85 -8.72 -6.07
C LYS A 16 -4.63 -7.23 -5.75
N PRO A 17 -5.42 -6.32 -6.34
CA PRO A 17 -5.24 -4.90 -6.11
C PRO A 17 -5.63 -4.52 -4.68
N LEU A 18 -4.80 -3.71 -4.04
CA LEU A 18 -5.02 -3.17 -2.70
C LEU A 18 -6.19 -2.17 -2.68
N ARG A 19 -6.28 -1.33 -3.73
CA ARG A 19 -7.38 -0.38 -3.90
C ARG A 19 -7.65 -0.16 -5.38
N LYS A 20 -8.92 -0.12 -5.75
CA LYS A 20 -9.36 0.15 -7.13
C LYS A 20 -10.27 1.36 -7.15
N THR A 21 -9.97 2.31 -8.01
CA THR A 21 -10.82 3.46 -8.33
C THR A 21 -11.15 3.44 -9.83
N SER A 22 -12.00 4.36 -10.28
CA SER A 22 -12.32 4.51 -11.71
C SER A 22 -11.10 4.89 -12.57
N HIS A 23 -10.11 5.57 -11.99
CA HIS A 23 -8.99 6.15 -12.73
C HIS A 23 -7.67 5.41 -12.53
N TYR A 24 -7.49 4.73 -11.40
CA TYR A 24 -6.25 4.03 -11.09
C TYR A 24 -6.49 2.81 -10.21
N THR A 25 -5.55 1.87 -10.30
CA THR A 25 -5.50 0.68 -9.46
C THR A 25 -4.18 0.68 -8.69
N VAL A 26 -4.27 0.68 -7.36
CA VAL A 26 -3.13 0.52 -6.46
C VAL A 26 -2.89 -0.97 -6.29
N LEU A 27 -1.76 -1.46 -6.79
CA LEU A 27 -1.37 -2.86 -6.65
C LEU A 27 -0.61 -3.08 -5.35
N GLU A 28 0.42 -2.28 -5.10
CA GLU A 28 1.26 -2.35 -3.91
C GLU A 28 1.68 -0.94 -3.49
N VAL A 29 1.97 -0.78 -2.19
CA VAL A 29 2.58 0.44 -1.66
C VAL A 29 4.08 0.21 -1.61
N ASP A 30 4.84 1.08 -2.27
CA ASP A 30 6.30 1.03 -2.24
C ASP A 30 6.80 1.51 -0.88
N THR A 31 7.21 0.57 -0.03
CA THR A 31 7.74 0.84 1.30
C THR A 31 9.14 1.45 1.26
N SER A 32 9.86 1.37 0.14
CA SER A 32 11.18 2.00 0.00
C SER A 32 11.10 3.54 -0.02
N LEU A 33 9.93 4.08 -0.38
CA LEU A 33 9.64 5.51 -0.33
C LEU A 33 9.34 6.01 1.09
N ASP A 34 9.08 5.10 2.04
CA ASP A 34 8.81 5.46 3.42
C ASP A 34 10.12 5.71 4.17
N LYS A 35 10.57 6.97 4.10
CA LYS A 35 11.75 7.48 4.82
C LYS A 35 11.65 7.33 6.35
N TYR A 36 10.45 7.07 6.87
CA TYR A 36 10.20 6.97 8.31
C TYR A 36 9.91 5.54 8.77
N LEU A 37 10.00 4.55 7.89
CA LEU A 37 9.75 3.13 8.20
C LEU A 37 10.61 2.65 9.39
N ASN A 38 11.86 3.11 9.46
CA ASN A 38 12.82 2.77 10.52
C ASN A 38 12.88 3.79 11.66
N ALA A 39 11.97 4.76 11.70
CA ALA A 39 11.95 5.82 12.71
C ALA A 39 10.86 5.54 13.77
N PRO A 40 11.19 4.88 14.91
CA PRO A 40 10.18 4.45 15.89
C PRO A 40 9.42 5.62 16.55
N ILE A 41 10.03 6.81 16.58
CA ILE A 41 9.40 8.04 17.07
C ILE A 41 8.25 8.46 16.14
N PHE A 42 8.38 8.20 14.84
CA PHE A 42 7.39 8.60 13.85
C PHE A 42 6.12 7.77 13.97
N THR A 43 6.22 6.46 14.18
CA THR A 43 5.06 5.58 14.38
C THR A 43 4.20 6.02 15.57
N LYS A 44 4.82 6.34 16.72
CA LYS A 44 4.09 6.82 17.91
C LYS A 44 3.44 8.19 17.68
N LYS A 45 4.15 9.11 17.00
CA LYS A 45 3.60 10.44 16.66
C LYS A 45 2.43 10.31 15.68
N LEU A 46 2.55 9.47 14.66
CA LEU A 46 1.49 9.20 13.70
C LEU A 46 0.24 8.63 14.38
N ALA A 47 0.40 7.64 15.25
CA ALA A 47 -0.72 7.06 16.00
C ALA A 47 -1.48 8.12 16.80
N ARG A 48 -0.75 9.01 17.51
CA ARG A 48 -1.34 10.11 18.29
C ARG A 48 -2.05 11.14 17.41
N VAL A 49 -1.48 11.44 16.23
CA VAL A 49 -2.11 12.35 15.27
C VAL A 49 -3.39 11.75 14.71
N ASN A 50 -3.37 10.47 14.33
CA ASN A 50 -4.55 9.76 13.82
C ASN A 50 -5.66 9.70 14.86
N GLU A 51 -5.34 9.35 16.11
CA GLU A 51 -6.31 9.35 17.22
C GLU A 51 -6.92 10.74 17.44
N LYS A 52 -6.10 11.80 17.34
CA LYS A 52 -6.60 13.17 17.44
C LYS A 52 -7.50 13.51 16.26
N LEU A 53 -7.12 13.17 15.03
CA LEU A 53 -7.92 13.41 13.83
C LEU A 53 -9.25 12.67 13.86
N GLU A 54 -9.32 11.45 14.40
CA GLU A 54 -10.58 10.74 14.61
C GLU A 54 -11.50 11.48 15.59
N LYS A 55 -10.94 12.12 16.62
CA LYS A 55 -11.71 12.84 17.65
C LYS A 55 -12.18 14.23 17.23
N VAL A 56 -11.30 15.03 16.62
CA VAL A 56 -11.60 16.43 16.26
C VAL A 56 -11.92 16.63 14.77
N GLY A 57 -11.78 15.59 13.95
CA GLY A 57 -11.94 15.67 12.50
C GLY A 57 -10.76 16.35 11.81
N LEU A 58 -10.83 16.41 10.47
CA LEU A 58 -9.83 17.12 9.69
C LEU A 58 -10.00 18.65 9.86
N PRO A 59 -8.90 19.41 9.97
CA PRO A 59 -8.97 20.86 9.93
C PRO A 59 -9.65 21.32 8.64
N LYS A 60 -10.54 22.33 8.73
CA LYS A 60 -11.23 22.90 7.57
C LYS A 60 -10.29 23.41 6.47
N THR A 61 -9.05 23.74 6.82
CA THR A 61 -8.01 24.17 5.87
C THR A 61 -7.45 23.06 4.98
N ILE A 62 -7.66 21.79 5.33
CA ILE A 62 -7.18 20.63 4.55
C ILE A 62 -8.26 20.13 3.57
N VAL A 63 -9.51 20.54 3.77
CA VAL A 63 -10.64 20.19 2.91
C VAL A 63 -10.82 21.29 1.86
N ASN A 64 -10.04 21.23 0.78
CA ASN A 64 -10.30 21.96 -0.46
C ASN A 64 -10.88 21.00 -1.51
#